data_AF-A0A355X7T1-F1
#
_entry.id   AF-A0A355X7T1-F1
#
_cell.length_a   1.000
_cell.length_b   1.000
_cell.length_c   1.000
_cell.angle_alpha   90.00
_cell.angle_beta   90.00
_cell.angle_gamma   90.00
#
_symmetry.space_group_name_H-M   'P 1'
#
loop_
_entity.id
_entity.type
_entity.pdbx_description
1 polymer ?
#
loop_
_entity_poly.entity_id
_entity_poly.type
_entity_poly.pdbx_seq_one_letter_code
_entity_poly.pdbx_strand_id
1 'polypeptide(L)' 'MLELLSEKENVWNVLANSDKPVIVYGMGNGSQKIIETLLSFGGQVSDIFASDEFVRGHSFLGYKVLKYSEICEKYEDFI' A
#
# COMPACT_ATOMS: atom_id res chain seq x y z
N MET A 1 30.56 18.02 0.36
CA MET A 1 29.10 18.01 0.14
C MET A 1 28.60 16.77 0.85
N LEU A 2 27.79 16.90 1.91
CA LEU A 2 27.17 15.72 2.53
C LEU A 2 26.12 15.20 1.55
N GLU A 3 26.24 13.96 1.10
CA GLU A 3 25.13 13.25 0.47
C GLU A 3 24.08 13.03 1.56
N LEU A 4 23.00 13.82 1.54
CA LEU A 4 21.91 13.72 2.51
C LEU A 4 21.07 12.43 2.33
N LEU A 5 21.12 11.83 1.15
CA LEU A 5 20.41 10.61 0.77
C LEU A 5 21.35 9.73 -0.07
N SER A 6 21.32 8.43 0.19
CA SER A 6 22.14 7.43 -0.52
C SER A 6 21.33 6.63 -1.54
N GLU A 7 20.00 6.78 -1.47
CA GLU A 7 19.02 6.12 -2.30
C GLU A 7 19.14 6.59 -3.74
N LYS A 8 19.38 5.64 -4.65
CA LYS A 8 19.55 5.91 -6.08
C LYS A 8 18.24 5.90 -6.86
N GLU A 9 17.18 5.38 -6.25
CA GLU A 9 15.87 5.22 -6.85
C GLU A 9 14.79 5.73 -5.90
N ASN A 10 13.75 6.35 -6.44
CA ASN A 10 12.64 6.83 -5.62
C ASN A 10 11.77 5.64 -5.17
N VAL A 11 11.09 5.81 -4.04
CA VAL A 11 10.23 4.75 -3.47
C VAL A 11 9.10 4.32 -4.42
N TRP A 12 8.59 5.23 -5.24
CA TRP A 12 7.46 4.94 -6.13
C TRP A 12 7.84 3.98 -7.26
N ASN A 13 9.02 4.13 -7.84
CA ASN A 13 9.56 3.21 -8.84
C ASN A 13 9.86 1.85 -8.21
N VAL A 14 10.41 1.83 -6.98
CA VAL A 14 10.65 0.57 -6.25
C VAL A 14 9.33 -0.18 -6.01
N LEU A 15 8.28 0.52 -5.58
CA LEU A 15 6.96 -0.07 -5.36
C LEU A 15 6.29 -0.50 -6.65
N ALA A 16 6.35 0.31 -7.72
CA ALA A 16 5.73 0.01 -9.00
C ALA A 16 6.36 -1.20 -9.71
N ASN A 17 7.66 -1.43 -9.49
CA ASN A 17 8.40 -2.57 -10.07
C ASN A 17 8.56 -3.75 -9.09
N SER A 18 7.90 -3.72 -7.93
CA SER A 18 8.02 -4.81 -6.97
C SER A 18 7.25 -6.05 -7.43
N ASP A 19 7.87 -7.22 -7.27
CA ASP A 19 7.18 -8.51 -7.42
C ASP A 19 6.28 -8.83 -6.22
N LYS A 20 6.41 -8.08 -5.12
CA LYS A 20 5.59 -8.25 -3.93
C LYS A 20 4.27 -7.47 -4.04
N PRO A 21 3.17 -8.00 -3.46
CA PRO A 21 1.94 -7.24 -3.30
C PRO A 21 2.21 -5.97 -2.49
N VAL A 22 1.81 -4.81 -3.02
CA VAL A 22 1.81 -3.55 -2.28
C VAL A 22 0.45 -3.37 -1.64
N ILE A 23 0.39 -3.24 -0.31
CA ILE A 23 -0.84 -3.20 0.46
C ILE A 23 -0.89 -1.90 1.28
N VAL A 24 -2.02 -1.20 1.21
CA VAL A 24 -2.16 0.10 1.90
C VAL A 24 -2.89 -0.06 3.23
N TYR A 25 -2.27 0.46 4.28
CA TYR A 25 -2.89 0.60 5.59
C TYR A 25 -3.71 1.91 5.68
N GLY A 26 -4.99 1.79 6.01
CA GLY A 26 -5.91 2.90 6.26
C GLY A 26 -6.77 3.32 5.06
N MET A 27 -7.77 4.15 5.35
CA MET A 27 -8.86 4.53 4.42
C MET A 27 -9.16 6.05 4.44
N GLY A 28 -8.12 6.87 4.56
CA GLY A 28 -8.25 8.33 4.58
C GLY A 28 -7.70 9.01 3.32
N ASN A 29 -7.77 10.34 3.27
CA ASN A 29 -7.23 11.14 2.16
C ASN A 29 -5.73 10.91 1.92
N GLY A 30 -4.97 10.58 2.97
CA GLY A 30 -3.56 10.20 2.86
C GLY A 30 -3.38 8.92 2.05
N SER A 31 -4.13 7.87 2.40
CA SER A 31 -4.15 6.59 1.69
C SER A 31 -4.56 6.76 0.22
N GLN A 32 -5.60 7.56 -0.04
CA GLN A 32 -6.02 7.87 -1.41
C GLN A 32 -4.89 8.51 -2.23
N LYS A 33 -4.20 9.53 -1.68
CA LYS A 33 -3.09 10.18 -2.37
C LYS A 33 -1.93 9.24 -2.67
N ILE A 34 -1.61 8.33 -1.74
CA ILE A 34 -0.56 7.33 -1.94
C ILE A 34 -0.94 6.40 -3.10
N ILE A 35 -2.19 5.91 -3.13
CA ILE A 35 -2.70 5.04 -4.19
C ILE A 35 -2.67 5.75 -5.55
N GLU A 36 -3.19 6.97 -5.62
CA GLU A 36 -3.18 7.79 -6.85
C GLU A 36 -1.75 8.07 -7.33
N THR A 37 -0.83 8.34 -6.40
CA THR A 37 0.58 8.56 -6.73
C THR A 37 1.18 7.28 -7.29
N LEU A 38 1.02 6.13 -6.62
CA LEU A 38 1.56 4.86 -7.11
C LEU A 38 1.02 4.50 -8.51
N LEU A 39 -0.28 4.71 -8.75
CA LEU A 39 -0.89 4.53 -10.07
C LEU A 39 -0.25 5.42 -11.14
N SER A 40 0.11 6.66 -10.81
CA SER A 40 0.80 7.57 -11.75
C SER A 40 2.21 7.11 -12.12
N PHE A 41 2.85 6.28 -11.28
CA PHE A 41 4.13 5.62 -11.55
C PHE A 41 3.96 4.24 -12.22
N GLY A 42 2.75 3.84 -12.58
CA GLY A 42 2.46 2.55 -13.22
C GLY A 42 2.35 1.38 -12.24
N GLY A 43 2.43 1.62 -10.94
CA GLY A 43 2.21 0.61 -9.91
C GLY A 43 0.72 0.41 -9.61
N GLN A 44 0.41 -0.59 -8.79
CA GLN A 44 -0.94 -0.86 -8.32
C GLN A 44 -0.93 -1.34 -6.87
N VAL A 45 -2.04 -1.12 -6.17
CA VAL A 45 -2.26 -1.67 -4.84
C VAL A 45 -3.03 -2.97 -4.96
N SER A 46 -2.58 -3.99 -4.23
CA SER A 46 -3.19 -5.33 -4.24
C SER A 46 -4.40 -5.41 -3.32
N ASP A 47 -4.30 -4.82 -2.12
CA ASP A 47 -5.39 -4.75 -1.14
C ASP A 47 -5.23 -3.54 -0.21
N ILE A 48 -6.28 -3.29 0.57
CA ILE A 48 -6.33 -2.24 1.58
C ILE A 48 -6.78 -2.87 2.89
N PHE A 49 -6.12 -2.51 3.99
CA PHE A 49 -6.48 -3.02 5.31
C PHE A 49 -6.52 -1.95 6.39
N ALA A 50 -7.15 -2.27 7.51
CA ALA A 50 -6.98 -1.56 8.76
C ALA A 50 -6.73 -2.57 9.89
N SER A 51 -6.40 -2.10 11.09
CA SER A 51 -6.24 -3.04 12.21
C SER A 51 -7.57 -3.72 12.52
N ASP A 52 -7.49 -4.96 12.98
CA ASP A 52 -8.63 -5.85 13.19
C ASP A 52 -9.79 -5.21 13.97
N GLU A 53 -9.48 -4.41 14.99
CA GLU A 53 -10.45 -3.71 15.85
C GLU A 53 -11.16 -2.53 15.17
N PHE A 54 -10.63 -2.04 14.04
CA PHE A 54 -11.13 -0.85 13.34
C PHE A 54 -11.84 -1.18 12.02
N VAL A 55 -11.72 -2.42 11.53
CA VAL A 55 -12.41 -2.84 10.29
C VAL A 55 -13.89 -3.08 10.56
N ARG A 56 -14.74 -2.38 9.81
CA ARG A 56 -16.21 -2.49 9.92
C ARG A 56 -16.86 -2.99 8.62
N GLY A 57 -16.12 -3.72 7.78
CA GLY A 57 -16.63 -4.33 6.55
C GLY A 57 -16.97 -3.32 5.43
N HIS A 58 -16.32 -2.15 5.43
CA HIS A 58 -16.54 -1.11 4.43
C HIS A 58 -15.68 -1.32 3.18
N SER A 59 -16.04 -0.64 2.10
CA SER A 59 -15.21 -0.54 0.89
C SER A 59 -14.55 0.83 0.80
N PHE A 60 -13.34 0.89 0.24
CA PHE A 60 -12.60 2.11 -0.03
C PHE A 60 -12.01 2.03 -1.43
N LEU A 61 -12.32 3.02 -2.28
CA LEU A 61 -11.92 3.06 -3.70
C LEU A 61 -12.24 1.77 -4.48
N GLY A 62 -13.34 1.09 -4.13
CA GLY A 62 -13.76 -0.17 -4.76
C GLY A 62 -13.14 -1.44 -4.16
N TYR A 63 -12.17 -1.32 -3.25
CA TYR A 63 -11.60 -2.45 -2.52
C TYR A 63 -12.40 -2.72 -1.25
N LYS A 64 -12.63 -3.99 -0.90
CA LYS A 64 -13.06 -4.36 0.46
C LYS A 64 -11.89 -4.08 1.41
N VAL A 65 -12.13 -3.32 2.48
CA VAL A 65 -11.11 -3.11 3.52
C VAL A 65 -11.02 -4.37 4.37
N LEU A 66 -9.85 -5.00 4.36
CA LEU A 66 -9.55 -6.22 5.10
C LEU A 66 -9.00 -5.91 6.50
N LYS A 67 -9.04 -6.91 7.38
CA LYS A 67 -8.27 -6.93 8.63
C LYS A 67 -6.80 -7.23 8.34
N TYR A 68 -5.94 -6.85 9.27
CA TYR A 68 -4.52 -7.17 9.15
C TYR A 68 -4.30 -8.69 9.20
N SER A 69 -5.04 -9.40 10.07
CA SER A 69 -5.03 -10.87 10.10
C SER A 69 -5.39 -11.49 8.75
N GLU A 70 -6.42 -10.98 8.07
CA GLU A 70 -6.82 -11.44 6.73
C GLU A 70 -5.70 -11.20 5.69
N ILE A 71 -4.95 -10.09 5.79
CA ILE A 71 -3.77 -9.85 4.94
C ILE A 71 -2.67 -10.88 5.21
N CYS A 72 -2.32 -11.12 6.47
CA CYS A 72 -1.29 -12.10 6.86
C CYS A 72 -1.65 -13.54 6.48
N GLU A 73 -2.94 -13.88 6.43
CA GLU A 73 -3.40 -15.18 5.93
C GLU A 73 -3.35 -15.27 4.41
N LYS A 74 -3.62 -14.16 3.71
CA LYS A 74 -3.68 -14.11 2.25
C LYS A 74 -2.29 -14.05 1.59
N TYR A 75 -1.32 -13.40 2.23
CA TYR A 75 0.00 -13.13 1.65
C TYR A 75 1.11 -13.60 2.58
N GLU A 76 2.02 -14.42 2.03
CA GLU A 76 3.23 -14.86 2.74
C GLU A 76 4.23 -13.71 2.95
N ASP A 77 4.32 -12.80 1.98
CA ASP A 77 5.19 -11.62 2.00
C ASP A 77 4.53 -10.49 1.20
N PHE A 78 4.62 -9.26 1.68
CA PHE A 78 4.03 -8.06 1.08
C PHE A 78 4.77 -6.81 1.56
N ILE A 79 4.53 -5.70 0.86
CA ILE A 79 5.01 -4.36 1.21
C ILE A 79 3.86 -3.52 1.75
#